data_AF-A0ABD0TBI4-F1
#
_entry.id   AF-A0ABD0TBI4-F1
#
_cell.length_a   1.000
_cell.length_b   1.000
_cell.length_c   1.000
_cell.angle_alpha   90.00
_cell.angle_beta   90.00
_cell.angle_gamma   90.00
#
_symmetry.space_group_name_H-M   'P 1'
#
loop_
_entity.id
_entity.type
_entity.pdbx_description
1 polymer ?
#
loop_
_entity_poly.entity_id
_entity_poly.type
_entity_poly.pdbx_seq_one_letter_code
_entity_poly.pdbx_strand_id
1 'polypeptide(L)'
;MRKLAIDCEMVGARGNKQLLAKVALVDENLYCVYDKFVAPTGTVTDYRTSISGITAIYLRGAPSFSQVQREVANLISGCLLIGHSVADVDLAVLNLNHPEHNIRDVAKYPPFKQYNYGNKPSLKMLAEKVLGERIHDGPHDPVQDAKTAMKLYKKVAHQWQ
;
A
#
# COMPACT_ATOMS: atom_id res chain seq x y z
N MET A 1 -17.95 -1.31 10.79
CA MET A 1 -16.48 -1.24 10.93
C MET A 1 -15.95 -0.21 9.93
N ARG A 2 -15.03 0.68 10.33
CA ARG A 2 -14.35 1.62 9.42
C ARG A 2 -13.51 0.85 8.40
N LYS A 3 -13.36 1.38 7.19
CA LYS A 3 -12.53 0.78 6.14
C LYS A 3 -11.46 1.75 5.71
N LEU A 4 -10.22 1.29 5.66
CA LEU A 4 -9.08 2.05 5.15
C LEU A 4 -8.32 1.19 4.16
N ALA A 5 -7.92 1.78 3.04
CA ALA A 5 -6.92 1.19 2.18
C ALA A 5 -5.54 1.77 2.50
N ILE A 6 -4.51 0.93 2.44
CA ILE A 6 -3.11 1.30 2.68
C ILE A 6 -2.25 0.93 1.47
N ASP A 7 -1.23 1.75 1.22
CA ASP A 7 -0.13 1.42 0.34
C ASP A 7 1.15 2.14 0.81
N CYS A 8 2.29 1.48 0.69
CA CYS A 8 3.60 1.98 1.07
C CYS A 8 4.57 1.97 -0.12
N GLU A 9 5.39 3.03 -0.19
CA GLU A 9 6.54 3.07 -1.08
C GLU A 9 7.84 2.91 -0.30
N MET A 10 8.76 2.16 -0.91
CA MET A 10 10.02 1.78 -0.29
C MET A 10 11.22 2.19 -1.13
N VAL A 11 12.31 2.50 -0.43
CA VAL A 11 13.64 2.68 -1.01
C VAL A 11 14.54 1.52 -0.64
N GLY A 12 15.56 1.27 -1.47
CA GLY A 12 16.53 0.20 -1.29
C GLY A 12 17.63 0.54 -0.28
N ALA A 13 18.04 -0.47 0.47
CA ALA A 13 19.19 -0.44 1.36
C ALA A 13 20.11 -1.65 1.14
N ARG A 14 21.31 -1.59 1.73
CA ARG A 14 22.32 -2.66 1.61
C ARG A 14 21.75 -4.03 1.97
N GLY A 15 22.11 -5.04 1.18
CA GLY A 15 21.68 -6.43 1.38
C GLY A 15 20.25 -6.71 0.90
N ASN A 16 19.82 -6.02 -0.17
CA ASN A 16 18.47 -6.14 -0.76
C ASN A 16 17.32 -5.84 0.21
N LYS A 17 17.59 -5.08 1.28
CA LYS A 17 16.59 -4.64 2.23
C LYS A 17 15.77 -3.48 1.67
N GLN A 18 14.54 -3.37 2.14
CA GLN A 18 13.63 -2.28 1.81
C GLN A 18 13.39 -1.43 3.06
N LEU A 19 13.38 -0.11 2.89
CA LEU A 19 13.09 0.85 3.94
C LEU A 19 11.84 1.64 3.54
N LEU A 20 10.90 1.82 4.47
CA LEU A 20 9.74 2.67 4.26
C LEU A 20 10.19 4.11 3.95
N ALA A 21 9.59 4.70 2.91
CA ALA A 21 9.90 6.06 2.49
C ALA A 21 8.65 6.92 2.25
N LYS A 22 7.49 6.33 1.96
CA LYS A 22 6.19 7.01 1.92
C LYS A 22 5.08 6.03 2.27
N VAL A 23 4.01 6.49 2.90
CA VAL A 23 2.80 5.69 3.17
C VAL A 23 1.57 6.55 2.93
N ALA A 24 0.52 5.94 2.36
CA ALA A 24 -0.78 6.56 2.21
C ALA A 24 -1.89 5.72 2.82
N LEU A 25 -2.92 6.39 3.35
CA LEU A 25 -4.20 5.79 3.74
C LEU A 25 -5.35 6.52 3.05
N VAL A 26 -6.32 5.74 2.59
CA VAL A 26 -7.50 6.21 1.87
C VAL A 26 -8.76 5.62 2.49
N ASP A 27 -9.81 6.42 2.65
CA ASP A 27 -11.09 5.96 3.20
C ASP A 27 -12.01 5.29 2.15
N GLU A 28 -13.17 4.80 2.58
CA GLU A 28 -14.14 4.13 1.70
C GLU A 28 -14.81 5.04 0.64
N ASN A 29 -14.69 6.36 0.83
CA ASN A 29 -15.13 7.39 -0.11
C ASN A 29 -14.01 7.80 -1.08
N LEU A 30 -12.85 7.13 -1.02
CA LEU A 30 -11.67 7.40 -1.82
C LEU A 30 -10.98 8.73 -1.48
N TYR A 31 -11.23 9.31 -0.30
CA TYR A 31 -10.48 10.46 0.19
C TYR A 31 -9.16 10.00 0.80
N CYS A 32 -8.08 10.70 0.46
CA CYS A 32 -6.79 10.50 1.12
C CYS A 32 -6.88 11.10 2.52
N VAL A 33 -6.71 10.25 3.54
CA VAL A 33 -6.79 10.65 4.96
C VAL A 33 -5.41 10.68 5.62
N TYR A 34 -4.39 10.12 4.97
CA TYR A 34 -3.01 10.17 5.38
C TYR A 34 -2.10 10.04 4.16
N ASP A 35 -1.12 10.92 4.01
CA ASP A 35 -0.08 10.84 2.99
C ASP A 35 1.18 11.49 3.57
N LYS A 36 2.20 10.69 3.89
CA LYS A 36 3.45 11.20 4.45
C LYS A 36 4.67 10.47 3.89
N PHE A 37 5.70 11.26 3.57
CA PHE A 37 7.07 10.76 3.49
C PHE A 37 7.58 10.37 4.87
N VAL A 38 8.54 9.45 4.90
CA VAL A 38 9.10 8.87 6.12
C VAL A 38 10.61 8.93 6.06
N ALA A 39 11.24 9.41 7.13
CA ALA A 39 12.70 9.32 7.26
C ALA A 39 13.10 7.84 7.41
N PRO A 40 13.88 7.27 6.47
CA PRO A 40 14.27 5.86 6.51
C PRO A 40 15.09 5.53 7.75
N THR A 41 14.93 4.32 8.28
CA THR A 41 15.63 3.85 9.49
C THR A 41 17.09 3.44 9.24
N GLY A 42 17.57 3.54 8.01
CA GLY A 42 18.93 3.18 7.63
C GLY A 42 19.40 3.90 6.36
N THR A 43 20.64 3.64 5.97
CA THR A 43 21.24 4.26 4.78
C THR A 43 20.56 3.79 3.50
N VAL A 44 19.99 4.74 2.77
CA VAL A 44 19.42 4.51 1.42
C VAL A 44 20.56 4.32 0.43
N THR A 45 20.56 3.19 -0.28
CA THR A 45 21.53 2.90 -1.35
C THR A 45 20.92 3.06 -2.74
N ASP A 46 19.61 2.98 -2.86
CA ASP A 46 18.88 3.15 -4.12
C ASP A 46 17.48 3.71 -3.83
N TYR A 47 17.14 4.87 -4.39
CA TYR A 47 15.83 5.48 -4.21
C TYR A 47 14.75 4.84 -5.08
N ARG A 48 15.14 4.06 -6.10
CA ARG A 48 14.22 3.46 -7.09
C ARG A 48 13.31 4.51 -7.73
N THR A 49 13.83 5.71 -7.95
CA THR A 49 13.04 6.89 -8.34
C THR A 49 12.17 6.68 -9.58
N SER A 50 12.61 5.86 -10.54
CA SER A 50 11.82 5.51 -11.72
C SER A 50 10.53 4.73 -11.37
N ILE A 51 10.53 4.02 -10.25
CA ILE A 51 9.40 3.24 -9.74
C ILE A 51 8.67 4.03 -8.64
N SER A 52 9.37 4.49 -7.60
CA SER A 52 8.74 5.10 -6.41
C SER A 52 8.46 6.60 -6.54
N GLY A 53 9.12 7.29 -7.47
CA GLY A 53 9.10 8.74 -7.59
C GLY A 53 9.85 9.46 -6.46
N ILE A 54 10.43 8.71 -5.51
CA ILE A 54 11.10 9.25 -4.33
C ILE A 54 12.52 9.71 -4.69
N THR A 55 12.91 10.84 -4.11
CA THR A 55 14.27 11.40 -4.19
C THR A 55 14.74 11.82 -2.81
N ALA A 56 16.05 12.04 -2.65
CA ALA A 56 16.65 12.44 -1.37
C ALA A 56 16.02 13.70 -0.78
N ILE A 57 15.53 14.62 -1.61
CA ILE A 57 14.95 15.88 -1.14
C ILE A 57 13.61 15.67 -0.41
N TYR A 58 12.80 14.69 -0.84
CA TYR A 58 11.53 14.38 -0.16
C TYR A 58 11.73 13.76 1.22
N LEU A 59 12.85 13.08 1.44
CA LEU A 59 13.15 12.44 2.72
C LEU A 59 13.87 13.38 3.70
N ARG A 60 14.34 14.55 3.23
CA ARG A 60 15.00 15.54 4.07
C ARG A 60 13.99 16.21 4.98
N GLY A 61 14.13 16.00 6.29
CA GLY A 61 13.21 16.56 7.28
C GLY A 61 11.85 15.84 7.34
N ALA A 62 11.72 14.69 6.67
CA ALA A 62 10.53 13.86 6.80
C ALA A 62 10.35 13.39 8.26
N PRO A 63 9.10 13.19 8.71
CA PRO A 63 8.82 12.62 10.03
C PRO A 63 9.57 11.31 10.27
N SER A 64 9.96 11.07 11.53
CA SER A 64 10.67 9.85 11.88
C SER A 64 9.79 8.62 11.67
N PHE A 65 10.41 7.49 11.34
CA PHE A 65 9.71 6.20 11.22
C PHE A 65 8.82 5.92 12.44
N SER A 66 9.33 6.11 13.67
CA SER A 66 8.57 5.82 14.88
C SER A 66 7.35 6.73 15.06
N GLN A 67 7.42 7.98 14.59
CA GLN A 67 6.27 8.87 14.57
C GLN A 67 5.21 8.37 13.59
N VAL A 68 5.60 8.12 12.34
CA VAL A 68 4.68 7.65 11.29
C VAL A 68 4.07 6.30 11.66
N GLN A 69 4.87 5.37 12.15
CA GLN A 69 4.42 4.07 12.61
C GLN A 69 3.32 4.18 13.67
N ARG A 70 3.49 5.04 14.69
CA ARG A 70 2.45 5.25 15.72
C ARG A 70 1.19 5.87 15.15
N GLU A 71 1.33 6.86 14.27
CA GLU A 71 0.19 7.51 13.61
C GLU A 71 -0.61 6.51 12.77
N VAL A 72 0.07 5.71 11.94
CA VAL A 72 -0.55 4.66 11.12
C VAL A 72 -1.21 3.60 12.00
N ALA A 73 -0.53 3.10 13.04
CA ALA A 73 -1.09 2.11 13.97
C ALA A 73 -2.41 2.60 14.62
N ASN A 74 -2.44 3.86 15.05
CA ASN A 74 -3.65 4.46 15.62
C ASN A 74 -4.77 4.59 14.59
N LEU A 75 -4.45 4.96 13.34
CA LEU A 75 -5.43 5.13 12.28
C LEU A 75 -6.06 3.81 11.83
N ILE A 76 -5.27 2.74 11.70
CA ILE A 76 -5.75 1.43 11.22
C ILE A 76 -6.40 0.59 12.31
N SER A 77 -6.21 0.94 13.59
CA SER A 77 -6.82 0.22 14.71
C SER A 77 -8.34 0.10 14.57
N GLY A 78 -8.86 -1.12 14.72
CA GLY A 78 -10.28 -1.44 14.61
C GLY A 78 -10.89 -1.26 13.20
N CYS A 79 -10.07 -1.06 12.17
CA CYS A 79 -10.52 -0.93 10.78
C CYS A 79 -10.44 -2.26 10.03
N LEU A 80 -11.27 -2.41 8.99
CA LEU A 80 -11.02 -3.34 7.91
C LEU A 80 -9.95 -2.72 7.01
N LEU A 81 -8.78 -3.34 6.95
CA LEU A 81 -7.63 -2.85 6.21
C LEU A 81 -7.59 -3.49 4.82
N ILE A 82 -7.61 -2.67 3.78
CA ILE A 82 -7.64 -3.08 2.38
C ILE A 82 -6.32 -2.71 1.71
N GLY A 83 -5.88 -3.48 0.73
CA GLY A 83 -4.67 -3.16 -0.03
C GLY A 83 -4.24 -4.33 -0.90
N HIS A 84 -3.01 -4.27 -1.42
CA HIS A 84 -2.44 -5.31 -2.27
C HIS A 84 -1.13 -5.80 -1.65
N SER A 85 -1.10 -7.05 -1.17
CA SER A 85 0.05 -7.60 -0.41
C SER A 85 0.24 -7.02 0.99
N VAL A 86 -0.83 -6.55 1.63
CA VAL A 86 -0.82 -5.75 2.87
C VAL A 86 0.05 -6.34 3.98
N ALA A 87 -0.14 -7.62 4.31
CA ALA A 87 0.61 -8.26 5.39
C ALA A 87 2.08 -8.49 5.02
N ASP A 88 2.33 -8.85 3.75
CA ASP A 88 3.65 -9.29 3.28
C ASP A 88 4.57 -8.10 2.94
N VAL A 89 3.99 -6.92 2.72
CA VAL A 89 4.68 -5.72 2.24
C VAL A 89 4.46 -4.54 3.18
N ASP A 90 3.24 -3.98 3.21
CA ASP A 90 2.96 -2.71 3.91
C ASP A 90 3.14 -2.82 5.42
N LEU A 91 2.46 -3.78 6.05
CA LEU A 91 2.55 -4.01 7.49
C LEU A 91 3.95 -4.51 7.90
N ALA A 92 4.58 -5.31 7.05
CA ALA A 92 5.94 -5.79 7.28
C ALA A 92 6.96 -4.64 7.31
N VAL A 93 6.91 -3.70 6.36
CA VAL A 93 7.84 -2.56 6.34
C VAL A 93 7.52 -1.53 7.43
N LEU A 94 6.26 -1.41 7.82
CA LEU A 94 5.82 -0.61 8.98
C LEU A 94 6.14 -1.28 10.32
N ASN A 95 6.55 -2.55 10.33
CA ASN A 95 6.69 -3.38 11.54
C ASN A 95 5.42 -3.30 12.42
N LEU A 96 4.26 -3.49 11.80
CA LEU A 96 2.95 -3.50 12.43
C LEU A 96 2.24 -4.83 12.19
N ASN A 97 1.32 -5.18 13.08
CA ASN A 97 0.42 -6.30 12.91
C ASN A 97 -1.02 -5.80 12.84
N HIS A 98 -1.86 -6.50 12.08
CA HIS A 98 -3.29 -6.25 12.01
C HIS A 98 -4.03 -7.60 12.04
N PRO A 99 -5.19 -7.74 12.71
CA PRO A 99 -5.88 -9.03 12.76
C PRO A 99 -6.19 -9.54 11.35
N GLU A 100 -5.80 -10.77 11.04
CA GLU A 100 -5.90 -11.32 9.67
C GLU A 100 -7.33 -11.29 9.11
N HIS A 101 -8.33 -11.56 9.96
CA HIS A 101 -9.75 -11.50 9.59
C HIS A 101 -10.23 -10.08 9.25
N ASN A 102 -9.50 -9.05 9.68
CA ASN A 102 -9.72 -7.65 9.37
C ASN A 102 -8.82 -7.13 8.23
N ILE A 103 -8.18 -8.02 7.46
CA ILE A 103 -7.47 -7.68 6.22
C ILE A 103 -8.29 -8.13 5.01
N ARG A 104 -8.37 -7.29 3.98
CA ARG A 104 -8.89 -7.63 2.64
C ARG A 104 -7.81 -7.32 1.61
N ASP A 105 -6.97 -8.32 1.37
CA ASP A 105 -5.85 -8.25 0.42
C ASP A 105 -6.32 -8.66 -0.97
N VAL A 106 -6.47 -7.69 -1.88
CA VAL A 106 -6.97 -7.92 -3.24
C VAL A 106 -6.05 -8.84 -4.04
N ALA A 107 -4.77 -8.95 -3.69
CA ALA A 107 -3.84 -9.87 -4.34
C ALA A 107 -4.12 -11.34 -3.96
N LYS A 108 -4.78 -11.58 -2.82
CA LYS A 108 -5.08 -12.92 -2.29
C LYS A 108 -6.51 -13.37 -2.58
N TYR A 109 -7.39 -12.50 -3.08
CA TYR A 109 -8.77 -12.85 -3.40
C TYR A 109 -8.85 -13.93 -4.49
N PRO A 110 -9.41 -15.12 -4.22
CA PRO A 110 -9.38 -16.24 -5.17
C PRO A 110 -9.96 -15.90 -6.56
N PRO A 111 -11.12 -15.21 -6.67
CA PRO A 111 -11.64 -14.80 -7.98
C PRO A 111 -10.74 -13.84 -8.76
N PHE A 112 -9.84 -13.09 -8.12
CA PHE A 112 -8.89 -12.23 -8.84
C PHE A 112 -7.67 -12.99 -9.37
N LYS A 113 -7.34 -14.15 -8.80
CA LYS A 113 -6.24 -14.99 -9.30
C LYS A 113 -6.49 -15.54 -10.70
N GLN A 114 -7.75 -15.64 -11.13
CA GLN A 114 -8.08 -16.09 -12.49
C GLN A 114 -7.46 -15.19 -13.58
N TYR A 115 -7.24 -13.90 -13.28
CA TYR A 115 -6.63 -12.96 -14.22
C TYR A 115 -5.13 -13.19 -14.43
N ASN A 116 -4.47 -13.96 -13.56
CA ASN A 116 -3.05 -14.31 -13.67
C ASN A 116 -2.82 -15.83 -13.63
N TYR A 117 -3.68 -16.61 -14.31
CA TYR A 117 -3.54 -18.07 -14.43
C TYR A 117 -3.44 -18.80 -13.07
N GLY A 118 -4.17 -18.32 -12.06
CA GLY A 118 -4.15 -18.86 -10.70
C GLY A 118 -3.05 -18.29 -9.79
N ASN A 119 -2.10 -17.53 -10.35
CA ASN A 119 -1.06 -16.84 -9.59
C ASN A 119 -1.56 -15.52 -9.00
N LYS A 120 -0.75 -14.92 -8.12
CA LYS A 120 -0.99 -13.59 -7.56
C LYS A 120 -0.98 -12.53 -8.68
N PRO A 121 -2.08 -11.83 -8.97
CA PRO A 121 -2.11 -10.77 -9.98
C PRO A 121 -1.43 -9.49 -9.48
N SER A 122 -0.85 -8.68 -10.36
CA SER A 122 -0.38 -7.34 -10.00
C SER A 122 -1.55 -6.37 -9.82
N LEU A 123 -1.34 -5.29 -9.06
CA LEU A 123 -2.37 -4.26 -8.91
C LEU A 123 -2.73 -3.63 -10.25
N LYS A 124 -1.73 -3.35 -11.10
CA LYS A 124 -1.92 -2.87 -12.48
C LYS A 124 -2.80 -3.79 -13.32
N MET A 125 -2.57 -5.09 -13.25
CA MET A 125 -3.38 -6.07 -13.98
C MET A 125 -4.84 -6.07 -13.48
N LEU A 126 -5.05 -6.00 -12.16
CA LEU A 126 -6.40 -5.92 -11.61
C LEU A 126 -7.11 -4.61 -11.96
N ALA A 127 -6.41 -3.49 -11.90
CA ALA A 127 -6.93 -2.19 -12.32
C ALA A 127 -7.44 -2.26 -13.77
N GLU A 128 -6.63 -2.81 -14.68
CA GLU A 128 -7.00 -2.91 -16.09
C GLU A 128 -8.15 -3.90 -16.32
N LYS A 129 -8.06 -5.11 -15.77
CA LYS A 129 -9.01 -6.20 -16.07
C LYS A 129 -10.35 -6.07 -15.34
N VAL A 130 -10.37 -5.48 -14.14
CA VAL A 130 -11.56 -5.42 -13.28
C VAL A 130 -12.19 -4.02 -13.28
N LEU A 131 -11.36 -2.97 -13.29
CA LEU A 131 -11.85 -1.58 -13.24
C LEU A 131 -11.85 -0.90 -14.62
N GLY A 132 -11.12 -1.42 -15.61
CA GLY A 132 -10.91 -0.73 -16.88
C GLY A 132 -10.02 0.51 -16.74
N GLU A 133 -9.22 0.59 -15.67
CA GLU A 133 -8.35 1.72 -15.36
C GLU A 133 -6.89 1.40 -15.67
N ARG A 134 -6.14 2.38 -16.17
CA ARG A 134 -4.68 2.28 -16.32
C ARG A 134 -4.01 3.02 -15.17
N ILE A 135 -3.06 2.35 -14.54
CA ILE A 135 -2.21 2.89 -13.47
C ILE A 135 -0.74 2.59 -13.77
N HIS A 136 0.17 3.27 -13.07
CA HIS A 136 1.62 3.15 -13.25
C HIS A 136 2.07 3.49 -14.68
N ASP A 137 1.56 4.59 -15.24
CA ASP A 137 2.09 5.20 -16.48
C ASP A 137 3.33 6.08 -16.20
N GLY A 138 3.61 6.34 -14.93
CA GLY A 138 4.82 6.96 -14.40
C GLY A 138 5.22 6.26 -13.09
N PRO A 139 5.97 6.95 -12.21
CA PRO A 139 6.23 6.43 -10.88
C PRO A 139 4.93 6.13 -10.14
N HIS A 140 4.97 5.12 -9.29
CA HIS A 140 3.87 4.71 -8.43
C HIS A 140 3.53 5.84 -7.47
N ASP A 141 2.24 5.95 -7.16
CA ASP A 141 1.70 6.86 -6.16
C ASP A 141 0.88 6.04 -5.16
N PRO A 142 1.29 5.95 -3.89
CA PRO A 142 0.60 5.13 -2.91
C PRO A 142 -0.85 5.58 -2.69
N VAL A 143 -1.18 6.86 -2.95
CA VAL A 143 -2.57 7.32 -2.90
C VAL A 143 -3.39 6.72 -4.05
N GLN A 144 -2.85 6.68 -5.28
CA GLN A 144 -3.50 6.03 -6.41
C GLN A 144 -3.66 4.52 -6.17
N ASP A 145 -2.65 3.87 -5.61
CA ASP A 145 -2.64 2.43 -5.40
C ASP A 145 -3.60 2.01 -4.28
N ALA A 146 -3.61 2.73 -3.16
CA ALA A 146 -4.61 2.54 -2.10
C ALA A 146 -6.05 2.77 -2.60
N LYS A 147 -6.28 3.82 -3.43
CA LYS A 147 -7.58 4.05 -4.08
C LYS A 147 -7.97 2.89 -4.98
N THR A 148 -7.04 2.38 -5.77
CA THR A 148 -7.28 1.26 -6.69
C THR A 148 -7.65 -0.01 -5.92
N ALA A 149 -6.94 -0.33 -4.85
CA ALA A 149 -7.26 -1.46 -3.99
C ALA A 149 -8.65 -1.31 -3.33
N MET A 150 -9.00 -0.11 -2.85
CA MET A 150 -10.34 0.17 -2.31
C MET A 150 -11.43 -0.02 -3.37
N LYS A 151 -11.23 0.48 -4.60
CA LYS A 151 -12.18 0.29 -5.71
C LYS A 151 -12.37 -1.19 -6.06
N LEU A 152 -11.26 -1.96 -6.13
CA LEU A 152 -11.28 -3.41 -6.36
C LEU A 152 -12.08 -4.11 -5.27
N TYR A 153 -11.81 -3.84 -4.00
CA TYR A 153 -12.58 -4.39 -2.88
C TYR A 153 -14.07 -4.05 -3.00
N LYS A 154 -14.42 -2.78 -3.28
CA LYS A 154 -15.83 -2.34 -3.41
C LYS A 154 -16.59 -3.07 -4.52
N LYS A 155 -15.92 -3.50 -5.61
CA LYS A 155 -16.56 -4.30 -6.68
C LYS A 155 -17.02 -5.67 -6.21
N VAL A 156 -16.36 -6.24 -5.20
CA VAL A 156 -16.58 -7.61 -4.76
C VAL A 156 -17.02 -7.72 -3.30
N ALA A 157 -17.18 -6.60 -2.60
CA ALA A 157 -17.47 -6.55 -1.16
C ALA A 157 -18.72 -7.34 -0.77
N HIS A 158 -19.74 -7.39 -1.63
CA HIS A 158 -20.95 -8.20 -1.39
C HIS A 158 -20.71 -9.72 -1.41
N GLN A 159 -19.68 -10.17 -2.12
CA GLN A 159 -19.30 -11.58 -2.25
C GLN A 159 -18.18 -11.97 -1.28
N TRP A 160 -17.43 -10.98 -0.79
CA TRP A 160 -16.29 -11.12 0.10
C TRP A 160 -16.64 -10.70 1.53
N GLN A 161 -17.70 -11.33 2.06
CA GLN A 161 -18.03 -11.27 3.49
C GLN A 161 -16.99 -12.06 4.27
#